data_AF-A0A966DF92-F1
#
_entry.id   AF-A0A966DF92-F1
#
_cell.length_a   1.000
_cell.length_b   1.000
_cell.length_c   1.000
_cell.angle_alpha   90.00
_cell.angle_beta   90.00
_cell.angle_gamma   90.00
#
_symmetry.space_group_name_H-M   'P 1'
#
loop_
_entity.id
_entity.type
_entity.pdbx_description
1 polymer ?
#
loop_
_entity_poly.entity_id
_entity_poly.type
_entity_poly.pdbx_seq_one_letter_code
_entity_poly.pdbx_strand_id
1 'polypeptide(L)' 'MANYDYIAVDILGKEKKGSIEGDSPEKIAAKLKAEGLIPVSIKEQSLLSNKNCKSKCDI' A
#
# COMPACT_ATOMS: atom_id res chain seq x y z
N MET A 1 3.80 8.84 -12.33
CA MET A 1 3.65 7.74 -11.36
C MET A 1 2.75 8.24 -10.25
N ALA A 2 1.70 7.48 -9.94
CA ALA A 2 0.80 7.78 -8.83
C ALA A 2 1.19 6.92 -7.64
N ASN A 3 0.87 7.40 -6.44
CA ASN A 3 0.99 6.58 -5.24
C ASN A 3 -0.32 5.81 -5.06
N TYR A 4 -0.23 4.55 -4.72
CA TYR A 4 -1.37 3.68 -4.47
C TYR A 4 -1.26 3.14 -3.06
N ASP A 5 -2.32 3.28 -2.27
CA ASP A 5 -2.44 2.55 -1.02
C ASP A 5 -2.86 1.12 -1.32
N TYR A 6 -2.12 0.17 -0.76
CA TYR A 6 -2.46 -1.24 -0.83
C TYR A 6 -2.68 -1.81 0.56
N ILE A 7 -3.57 -2.81 0.61
CA ILE A 7 -3.77 -3.70 1.74
C ILE A 7 -3.53 -5.09 1.20
N ALA A 8 -2.54 -5.79 1.76
CA ALA A 8 -2.24 -7.16 1.42
C ALA A 8 -2.20 -8.02 2.68
N VAL A 9 -2.56 -9.30 2.59
CA VAL A 9 -2.46 -10.25 3.69
C VAL A 9 -1.30 -11.21 3.45
N ASP A 10 -0.53 -11.44 4.50
CA ASP A 10 0.48 -12.48 4.54
C ASP A 10 -0.16 -13.87 4.56
N ILE A 11 0.60 -14.92 4.24
CA ILE A 11 0.15 -16.33 4.36
C ILE A 11 -0.28 -16.69 5.79
N LEU A 12 0.20 -15.95 6.80
CA LEU A 12 -0.22 -16.07 8.19
C LEU A 12 -1.54 -15.32 8.51
N GLY A 13 -2.18 -14.70 7.53
CA GLY A 13 -3.40 -13.89 7.69
C GLY A 13 -3.15 -12.51 8.29
N LYS A 14 -1.90 -12.04 8.37
CA LYS A 14 -1.58 -10.70 8.86
C LYS A 14 -1.75 -9.67 7.75
N GLU A 15 -2.67 -8.74 7.96
CA GLU A 15 -2.85 -7.58 7.08
C GLU A 15 -1.66 -6.61 7.18
N LYS A 16 -1.06 -6.31 6.04
CA LYS A 16 -0.07 -5.28 5.81
C LYS A 16 -0.66 -4.22 4.92
N LYS A 17 -0.66 -2.99 5.40
CA LYS A 17 -1.04 -1.81 4.63
C LYS A 17 0.19 -0.93 4.39
N GLY A 18 0.29 -0.40 3.19
CA GLY A 18 1.38 0.49 2.82
C GLY A 18 1.00 1.28 1.57
N SER A 19 1.86 2.23 1.24
CA SER A 19 1.73 3.04 0.04
C SER A 19 2.83 2.61 -0.93
N ILE A 20 2.49 2.43 -2.20
CA ILE A 20 3.39 1.94 -3.23
C ILE A 20 3.23 2.78 -4.50
N GLU A 21 4.36 3.19 -5.05
CA GLU A 21 4.38 3.92 -6.32
C GLU A 21 4.21 2.94 -7.48
N GLY A 22 3.31 3.28 -8.39
CA GLY A 22 3.03 2.48 -9.56
C GLY A 22 2.34 3.28 -10.66
N ASP A 23 2.24 2.64 -11.81
CA ASP A 23 1.49 3.18 -12.96
C ASP A 23 0.08 2.58 -13.05
N SER A 24 -0.16 1.42 -12.41
CA SER A 24 -1.46 0.73 -12.44
C SER A 24 -1.61 -0.24 -11.26
N PRO A 25 -2.83 -0.42 -10.73
CA PRO A 25 -3.10 -1.33 -9.62
C PRO A 25 -2.77 -2.78 -9.95
N GLU A 26 -2.86 -3.20 -11.22
CA GLU A 26 -2.51 -4.56 -11.65
C GLU A 26 -1.03 -4.88 -11.46
N LYS A 27 -0.13 -3.94 -11.81
CA LYS A 27 1.31 -4.09 -11.60
C LYS A 27 1.65 -4.20 -10.11
N ILE A 28 0.93 -3.42 -9.29
CA ILE A 28 1.09 -3.45 -7.84
C ILE A 28 0.62 -4.79 -7.28
N ALA A 29 -0.55 -5.27 -7.70
CA ALA A 29 -1.06 -6.58 -7.30
C ALA A 29 -0.10 -7.71 -7.69
N ALA A 30 0.45 -7.66 -8.90
CA ALA A 30 1.44 -8.64 -9.37
C ALA A 30 2.71 -8.62 -8.51
N LYS A 31 3.19 -7.43 -8.13
CA LYS A 31 4.38 -7.29 -7.27
C LYS A 31 4.12 -7.85 -5.86
N LEU A 32 2.98 -7.51 -5.27
CA LEU A 32 2.57 -8.06 -3.97
C LEU A 32 2.46 -9.59 -4.01
N LYS A 33 1.83 -10.15 -5.05
CA LYS A 33 1.74 -11.60 -5.26
C LYS A 33 3.11 -12.25 -5.42
N ALA A 34 4.03 -11.61 -6.15
CA ALA A 34 5.39 -12.09 -6.33
C ALA A 34 6.20 -12.09 -5.01
N GLU A 35 5.90 -11.16 -4.10
CA GLU A 35 6.47 -11.13 -2.75
C GLU A 35 5.81 -12.11 -1.77
N GLY A 36 4.82 -12.90 -2.22
CA GLY A 36 4.08 -13.83 -1.36
C GLY A 36 3.00 -13.16 -0.51
N LEU A 37 2.64 -11.91 -0.84
CA LEU A 37 1.57 -11.15 -0.21
C LEU A 37 0.30 -11.22 -1.07
N ILE A 38 -0.85 -11.38 -0.45
CA ILE A 38 -2.13 -11.50 -1.15
C ILE A 38 -2.82 -10.12 -1.12
N PRO A 39 -2.85 -9.36 -2.22
CA PRO A 39 -3.50 -8.05 -2.25
C PRO A 39 -5.02 -8.19 -2.07
N VAL A 40 -5.55 -7.55 -1.03
CA VAL A 40 -6.98 -7.51 -0.69
C VAL A 40 -7.63 -6.25 -1.26
N SER A 41 -6.92 -5.12 -1.25
CA SER A 41 -7.42 -3.85 -1.78
C SER A 41 -6.28 -2.98 -2.27
N ILE A 42 -6.46 -2.31 -3.42
CA ILE A 42 -5.50 -1.35 -3.97
C ILE A 42 -6.32 -0.12 -4.38
N LYS A 43 -5.94 1.05 -3.87
CA LYS A 43 -6.62 2.33 -4.11
C LYS A 43 -5.60 3.37 -4.51
N GLU A 44 -5.94 4.18 -5.50
CA GLU A 44 -5.10 5.31 -5.87
C GLU A 44 -5.13 6.36 -4.76
N GLN A 45 -3.97 6.70 -4.24
CA GLN A 45 -3.81 7.75 -3.26
C GLN A 45 -3.80 9.09 -3.99
N SER A 46 -4.99 9.67 -4.17
CA SER A 46 -5.10 11.03 -4.67
C SER A 46 -4.47 11.98 -3.66
N LEU A 47 -3.47 12.75 -4.10
CA LEU A 47 -2.65 13.67 -3.29
C LEU A 47 -3.44 14.79 -2.58
N LEU A 48 -4.78 14.80 -2.67
CA LEU A 48 -5.68 15.79 -2.09
C LEU A 48 -6.20 15.44 -0.67
N SER A 49 -5.50 14.57 0.06
CA SER A 49 -5.83 14.27 1.47
C SER A 49 -4.77 14.84 2.41
N ASN A 50 -4.83 16.16 2.64
CA ASN A 50 -4.27 16.76 3.85
C ASN A 50 -4.88 16.07 5.07
N LYS A 51 -4.12 15.21 5.75
CA LYS A 51 -4.10 14.91 7.20
C LYS A 51 -3.35 13.60 7.44
N ASN A 52 -2.11 13.68 7.93
CA ASN A 52 -1.83 13.42 9.33
C ASN A 52 -0.32 13.27 9.53
N CYS A 53 0.28 14.33 10.04
CA CYS A 53 1.53 14.33 10.78
C CYS A 53 1.64 13.06 11.66
N LYS A 54 2.59 12.19 11.36
CA LYS A 54 3.10 11.21 12.34
C LYS A 54 4.60 11.01 12.14
N SER A 55 5.32 12.13 12.10
CA SER A 55 6.64 12.18 12.69
C SER A 55 6.43 11.89 14.16
N LYS A 56 6.58 10.62 14.55
CA LYS A 56 6.94 10.30 15.92
C LYS A 56 8.39 10.80 16.02
N CYS A 57 8.54 12.09 16.33
CA CYS A 57 9.80 12.58 16.86
C CYS A 57 9.83 12.03 18.28
N ASP A 58 10.55 10.93 18.43
CA ASP A 58 10.93 10.38 19.70
C ASP A 58 11.81 11.38 20.47
N ILE A 59 11.48 11.51 21.77
CA ILE A 59 12.15 12.20 22.89
C ILE A 59 11.82 13.68 23.15
#